data_AF-A0A359LFD2-F1
#
_entry.id   AF-A0A359LFD2-F1
#
_cell.length_a   1.000
_cell.length_b   1.000
_cell.length_c   1.000
_cell.angle_alpha   90.00
_cell.angle_beta   90.00
_cell.angle_gamma   90.00
#
_symmetry.space_group_name_H-M   'P 1'
#
loop_
_entity.id
_entity.type
_entity.pdbx_description
1 polymer ?
#
loop_
_entity_poly.entity_id
_entity_poly.type
_entity_poly.pdbx_seq_one_letter_code
_entity_poly.pdbx_strand_id
1 'polypeptide(L)'
;MLQGGGKVFDKVTLTNNSANAVLELFSKSTSEDSIEKGIGVLLSYCERGSAPDVVKETVELPVSEFDIFTKLVVSEYIKSILVVDDIEQFSRPILTKTEELEKILSIESSLSKDRRGAEEMSSELIKDMQASTHYPMPVKDIPEAAELVSSIKTFIDSIVLS
;
A
#
# COMPACT_ATOMS: atom_id res chain seq x y z
N MET A 1 -9.06 52.15 12.86
CA MET A 1 -8.86 51.34 14.08
C MET A 1 -10.12 50.54 14.36
N LEU A 2 -10.17 49.29 13.90
CA LEU A 2 -11.27 48.35 14.20
C LEU A 2 -10.69 47.26 15.10
N GLN A 3 -10.66 47.55 16.41
CA GLN A 3 -10.47 46.51 17.42
C GLN A 3 -11.78 45.73 17.54
N GLY A 4 -11.78 44.48 17.05
CA GLY A 4 -12.96 43.61 17.11
C GLY A 4 -12.66 42.13 16.90
N GLY A 5 -11.41 41.68 17.10
CA GLY A 5 -10.98 40.30 16.85
C GLY A 5 -11.32 39.29 17.96
N GLY A 6 -12.42 39.49 18.70
CA GLY A 6 -12.61 38.84 19.99
C GLY A 6 -13.50 37.60 20.05
N LYS A 7 -14.57 37.47 19.24
CA LYS A 7 -15.67 36.53 19.57
C LYS A 7 -16.45 35.98 18.36
N VAL A 8 -15.79 35.31 17.42
CA VAL A 8 -16.49 34.70 16.26
C VAL A 8 -17.09 33.33 16.58
N PHE A 9 -16.49 32.55 17.49
CA PHE A 9 -16.89 31.15 17.75
C PHE A 9 -17.27 30.83 19.20
N ASP A 10 -17.48 31.86 20.03
CA ASP A 10 -17.70 31.78 21.49
C ASP A 10 -18.96 30.98 21.92
N LYS A 11 -19.79 30.52 20.97
CA LYS A 11 -21.05 29.80 21.22
C LYS A 11 -21.23 28.52 20.42
N VAL A 12 -20.17 27.96 19.82
CA VAL A 12 -20.29 26.73 19.03
C VAL A 12 -19.80 25.54 19.85
N THR A 13 -20.73 24.73 20.36
CA THR A 13 -20.40 23.47 21.04
C THR A 13 -20.28 22.38 19.98
N LEU A 14 -19.05 21.91 19.74
CA LEU A 14 -18.77 20.90 18.71
C LEU A 14 -18.50 19.55 19.38
N THR A 15 -19.30 18.55 19.02
CA THR A 15 -19.15 17.15 19.45
C THR A 15 -18.07 16.39 18.68
N ASN A 16 -17.49 16.99 17.63
CA ASN A 16 -16.54 16.35 16.74
C ASN A 16 -15.09 16.77 17.04
N ASN A 17 -14.21 15.78 17.22
CA ASN A 17 -12.79 15.96 17.56
C ASN A 17 -12.04 16.83 16.52
N SER A 18 -12.38 16.67 15.23
CA SER A 18 -11.80 17.43 14.13
C SER A 18 -12.08 18.93 14.23
N ALA A 19 -13.28 19.28 14.68
CA ALA A 19 -13.72 20.66 14.75
C ALA A 19 -13.11 21.41 15.94
N ASN A 20 -12.85 20.70 17.05
CA ASN A 20 -12.09 21.23 18.18
C ASN A 20 -10.62 21.49 17.81
N ALA A 21 -10.00 20.61 17.02
CA ALA A 21 -8.63 20.80 16.53
C ALA A 21 -8.48 22.05 15.64
N VAL A 22 -9.48 22.34 14.80
CA VAL A 22 -9.52 23.56 13.98
C VAL A 22 -9.72 24.81 14.83
N LEU A 23 -10.57 24.76 15.87
CA LEU A 23 -10.77 25.87 16.80
C LEU A 23 -9.52 26.20 17.63
N GLU A 24 -8.78 25.19 18.07
CA GLU A 24 -7.50 25.40 18.75
C GLU A 24 -6.46 26.06 17.83
N LEU A 25 -6.39 25.64 16.57
CA LEU A 25 -5.52 26.26 15.58
C LEU A 25 -5.94 27.69 15.26
N PHE A 26 -7.25 27.95 15.22
CA PHE A 26 -7.81 29.28 15.00
C PHE A 26 -7.56 30.21 16.18
N SER A 27 -7.59 29.75 17.42
CA SER A 27 -7.24 30.60 18.57
C SER A 27 -5.74 30.92 18.64
N LYS A 28 -4.87 30.05 18.12
CA LYS A 28 -3.40 30.21 18.15
C LYS A 28 -2.81 31.02 16.99
N SER A 29 -3.54 31.23 15.89
CA SER A 29 -3.02 31.97 14.73
C SER A 29 -3.06 33.49 14.93
N THR A 30 -1.96 34.13 14.54
CA THR A 30 -1.63 35.55 14.79
C THR A 30 -2.06 36.52 13.69
N SER A 31 -2.71 36.06 12.62
CA SER A 31 -3.17 36.96 11.55
C SER A 31 -4.33 37.85 12.01
N GLU A 32 -4.31 39.12 11.60
CA GLU A 32 -5.31 40.13 11.97
C GLU A 32 -6.59 40.02 11.12
N ASP A 33 -6.49 39.52 9.88
CA ASP A 33 -7.66 39.30 9.03
C ASP A 33 -8.30 37.93 9.31
N SER A 34 -9.58 37.95 9.67
CA SER A 34 -10.35 36.75 10.01
C SER A 34 -10.46 35.76 8.83
N ILE A 35 -10.43 36.25 7.59
CA ILE A 35 -10.51 35.38 6.40
C ILE A 35 -9.16 34.70 6.15
N GLU A 36 -8.05 35.45 6.15
CA GLU A 36 -6.71 34.87 6.00
C GLU A 36 -6.38 33.91 7.12
N LYS A 37 -6.84 34.21 8.33
CA LYS A 37 -6.74 33.33 9.49
C LYS A 37 -7.51 32.02 9.30
N GLY A 38 -8.72 32.08 8.75
CA GLY A 38 -9.50 30.90 8.40
C GLY A 38 -8.84 30.05 7.32
N ILE A 39 -8.34 30.69 6.26
CA ILE A 39 -7.64 30.02 5.16
C ILE A 39 -6.34 29.36 5.64
N GLY A 40 -5.52 30.08 6.42
CA GLY A 40 -4.28 29.54 6.97
C GLY A 40 -4.50 28.37 7.90
N VAL A 41 -5.52 28.43 8.76
CA VAL A 41 -5.89 27.32 9.64
C VAL A 41 -6.36 26.10 8.85
N LEU A 42 -7.18 26.30 7.81
CA LEU A 42 -7.62 25.21 6.93
C LEU A 42 -6.45 24.60 6.14
N LEU A 43 -5.54 25.41 5.62
CA LEU A 43 -4.33 24.94 4.95
C LEU A 43 -3.45 24.13 5.91
N SER A 44 -3.16 24.64 7.11
CA SER A 44 -2.39 23.91 8.11
C SER A 44 -3.09 22.64 8.62
N TYR A 45 -4.42 22.62 8.66
CA TYR A 45 -5.19 21.42 8.99
C TYR A 45 -5.15 20.40 7.85
N CYS A 46 -5.27 20.85 6.60
CA CYS A 46 -5.10 20.02 5.42
C CYS A 46 -3.68 19.46 5.32
N GLU A 47 -2.64 20.25 5.58
CA GLU A 47 -1.24 19.78 5.62
C GLU A 47 -1.00 18.74 6.73
N ARG A 48 -1.68 18.86 7.87
CA ARG A 48 -1.68 17.81 8.91
C ARG A 48 -2.40 16.52 8.49
N GLY A 49 -3.31 16.63 7.51
CA GLY A 49 -4.09 15.52 6.95
C GLY A 49 -3.65 15.12 5.54
N SER A 50 -2.61 15.72 4.99
CA SER A 50 -1.96 15.27 3.76
C SER A 50 -0.89 14.30 4.22
N ALA A 51 -1.09 13.02 3.91
CA ALA A 51 -0.03 12.04 4.11
C ALA A 51 1.22 12.55 3.38
N PRO A 52 2.43 12.37 3.95
CA PRO A 52 3.64 12.58 3.17
C PRO A 52 3.50 11.78 1.87
N ASP A 53 3.90 12.36 0.74
CA ASP A 53 4.03 11.63 -0.52
C ASP A 53 4.77 10.33 -0.19
N VAL A 54 4.03 9.22 -0.15
CA VAL A 54 4.61 7.90 0.06
C VAL A 54 5.48 7.71 -1.15
N VAL A 55 6.78 7.98 -0.98
CA VAL A 55 7.80 7.69 -1.98
C VAL A 55 7.57 6.23 -2.32
N LYS A 56 7.02 6.02 -3.51
CA LYS A 56 6.71 4.70 -4.05
C LYS A 56 8.03 4.04 -4.32
N GLU A 57 8.62 3.47 -3.28
CA GLU A 57 9.77 2.60 -3.40
C GLU A 57 9.25 1.31 -4.02
N THR A 58 9.14 1.31 -5.34
CA THR A 58 9.16 0.11 -6.15
C THR A 58 10.55 -0.47 -5.98
N VAL A 59 10.71 -1.30 -4.95
CA VAL A 59 11.84 -2.22 -4.89
C VAL A 59 11.69 -3.11 -6.12
N GLU A 60 12.47 -2.83 -7.16
CA GLU A 60 12.50 -3.65 -8.36
C GLU A 60 13.17 -4.98 -7.99
N LEU A 61 12.38 -6.05 -8.01
CA LEU A 61 12.90 -7.40 -7.85
C LEU A 61 13.81 -7.75 -9.04
N PRO A 62 14.83 -8.62 -8.84
CA PRO A 62 15.61 -9.18 -9.94
C PRO A 62 14.70 -9.78 -11.02
N VAL A 63 15.15 -9.77 -12.29
CA VAL A 63 14.37 -10.26 -13.44
C VAL A 63 13.91 -11.73 -13.30
N SER A 64 14.59 -12.53 -12.47
CA SER A 64 14.27 -13.93 -12.20
C SER A 64 13.35 -14.15 -11.00
N GLU A 65 13.00 -13.10 -10.28
CA GLU A 65 12.17 -13.14 -9.07
C GLU A 65 10.87 -12.36 -9.29
N PHE A 66 9.81 -12.78 -8.63
CA PHE A 66 8.53 -12.11 -8.70
C PHE A 66 7.77 -12.23 -7.38
N ASP A 67 6.87 -11.29 -7.15
CA ASP A 67 5.88 -11.28 -6.09
C ASP A 67 4.47 -11.03 -6.68
N ILE A 68 3.46 -10.94 -5.82
CA ILE A 68 2.07 -10.68 -6.24
C ILE A 68 1.85 -9.34 -6.97
N PHE A 69 2.77 -8.38 -6.82
CA PHE A 69 2.72 -7.06 -7.45
C PHE A 69 3.60 -6.96 -8.70
N THR A 70 4.28 -8.03 -9.06
CA THR A 70 5.18 -8.07 -10.22
C THR A 70 4.39 -8.36 -11.50
N LYS A 71 4.70 -7.62 -12.57
CA LYS A 71 4.12 -7.83 -13.90
C LYS A 71 4.66 -9.13 -14.51
N LEU A 72 3.80 -9.92 -15.15
CA LEU A 72 4.23 -11.13 -15.85
C LEU A 72 5.12 -10.76 -17.05
N VAL A 73 6.33 -11.33 -17.08
CA VAL A 73 7.24 -11.22 -18.23
C VAL A 73 6.98 -12.39 -19.17
N VAL A 74 6.35 -12.11 -20.31
CA VAL A 74 5.97 -13.13 -21.28
C VAL A 74 7.07 -13.31 -22.32
N SER A 75 7.76 -14.46 -22.28
CA SER A 75 8.71 -14.86 -23.31
C SER A 75 7.99 -15.35 -24.59
N GLU A 76 8.69 -15.39 -25.73
CA GLU A 76 8.14 -15.92 -26.99
C GLU A 76 7.61 -17.36 -26.85
N TYR A 77 8.24 -18.17 -25.99
CA TYR A 77 7.75 -19.50 -25.67
C TYR A 77 6.38 -19.44 -24.97
N ILE A 78 6.25 -18.61 -23.93
CA ILE A 78 4.98 -18.47 -23.19
C ILE A 78 3.88 -17.90 -24.11
N LYS A 79 4.21 -16.97 -25.01
CA LYS A 79 3.24 -16.47 -26.01
C LYS A 79 2.67 -17.56 -26.91
N SER A 80 3.45 -18.60 -27.23
CA SER A 80 2.98 -19.68 -28.10
C SER A 80 2.04 -20.69 -27.42
N ILE A 81 2.03 -20.71 -26.08
CA ILE A 81 1.17 -21.60 -25.28
C ILE A 81 -0.02 -20.87 -24.63
N LEU A 82 0.05 -19.54 -24.53
CA LEU A 82 -1.00 -18.72 -23.92
C LEU A 82 -2.25 -18.69 -24.81
N VAL A 83 -3.38 -19.14 -24.26
CA VAL A 83 -4.69 -19.06 -24.90
C VAL A 83 -5.48 -17.93 -24.24
N VAL A 84 -5.13 -16.70 -24.58
CA VAL A 84 -5.80 -15.49 -24.09
C VAL A 84 -6.02 -14.50 -25.22
N ASP A 85 -7.19 -13.85 -25.21
CA ASP A 85 -7.56 -12.85 -26.20
C ASP A 85 -6.75 -11.54 -26.03
N ASP A 86 -6.41 -11.19 -24.78
CA ASP A 86 -5.63 -10.00 -24.44
C ASP A 86 -4.45 -10.36 -23.52
N ILE A 87 -3.26 -10.47 -24.13
CA ILE A 87 -2.01 -10.75 -23.43
C ILE A 87 -1.61 -9.56 -22.55
N GLU A 88 -1.89 -8.32 -22.94
CA GLU A 88 -1.49 -7.15 -22.15
C GLU A 88 -2.25 -7.09 -20.83
N GLN A 89 -3.55 -7.37 -20.88
CA GLN A 89 -4.38 -7.47 -19.68
C GLN A 89 -3.94 -8.65 -18.80
N PHE A 90 -3.73 -9.83 -19.41
CA PHE A 90 -3.29 -11.02 -18.67
C PHE A 90 -1.93 -10.84 -18.01
N SER A 91 -1.05 -10.04 -18.63
CA SER A 91 0.31 -9.82 -18.12
C SER A 91 0.39 -8.82 -16.98
N ARG A 92 -0.70 -8.13 -16.61
CA ARG A 92 -0.69 -7.18 -15.50
C ARG A 92 -0.33 -7.89 -14.18
N PRO A 93 0.23 -7.17 -13.20
CA PRO A 93 0.34 -7.68 -11.84
C PRO A 93 -1.00 -8.22 -11.35
N ILE A 94 -0.96 -9.25 -10.51
CA ILE A 94 -2.18 -9.78 -9.88
C ILE A 94 -2.81 -8.68 -9.03
N LEU A 95 -1.98 -7.91 -8.32
CA LEU A 95 -2.38 -6.74 -7.54
C LEU A 95 -1.53 -5.53 -7.90
N THR A 96 -2.14 -4.35 -7.88
CA THR A 96 -1.43 -3.08 -8.04
C THR A 96 -1.06 -2.51 -6.67
N LYS A 97 0.23 -2.43 -6.34
CA LYS A 97 0.70 -1.99 -5.02
C LYS A 97 0.11 -0.66 -4.54
N THR A 98 0.03 0.34 -5.42
CA THR A 98 -0.55 1.66 -5.07
C THR A 98 -2.03 1.55 -4.74
N GLU A 99 -2.80 0.90 -5.61
CA GLU A 99 -4.26 0.82 -5.46
C GLU A 99 -4.63 0.02 -4.20
N GLU A 100 -3.92 -1.07 -3.92
CA GLU A 100 -4.15 -1.86 -2.72
C GLU A 100 -3.74 -1.12 -1.45
N LEU A 101 -2.62 -0.39 -1.46
CA LEU A 101 -2.23 0.43 -0.31
C LEU A 101 -3.30 1.49 0.01
N GLU A 102 -3.84 2.18 -1.00
CA GLU A 102 -4.90 3.17 -0.82
C GLU A 102 -6.20 2.54 -0.29
N LYS A 103 -6.59 1.37 -0.81
CA LYS A 103 -7.76 0.63 -0.32
C LYS A 103 -7.59 0.21 1.15
N ILE A 104 -6.45 -0.38 1.49
CA ILE A 104 -6.14 -0.81 2.86
C ILE A 104 -6.12 0.41 3.79
N LEU A 105 -5.45 1.49 3.40
CA LEU A 105 -5.39 2.72 4.19
C LEU A 105 -6.77 3.32 4.42
N SER A 106 -7.64 3.32 3.42
CA SER A 106 -9.01 3.81 3.54
C SER A 106 -9.82 2.99 4.55
N ILE A 107 -9.67 1.66 4.52
CA ILE A 107 -10.32 0.76 5.47
C ILE A 107 -9.75 0.98 6.89
N GLU A 108 -8.43 0.95 7.05
CA GLU A 108 -7.76 1.12 8.34
C GLU A 108 -8.03 2.49 8.96
N SER A 109 -8.04 3.56 8.18
CA SER A 109 -8.36 4.91 8.66
C SER A 109 -9.82 5.04 9.10
N SER A 110 -10.73 4.22 8.56
CA SER A 110 -12.13 4.19 8.97
C SER A 110 -12.34 3.43 10.28
N LEU A 111 -11.44 2.51 10.62
CA LEU A 111 -11.50 1.67 11.81
C LEU A 111 -10.64 2.22 12.97
N SER A 112 -9.51 2.84 12.63
CA SER A 112 -8.54 3.39 13.58
C SER A 112 -8.90 4.81 14.02
N LYS A 113 -8.55 5.14 15.26
CA LYS A 113 -8.61 6.52 15.77
C LYS A 113 -7.33 7.31 15.47
N ASP A 114 -6.25 6.61 15.13
CA ASP A 114 -4.95 7.20 14.83
C ASP A 114 -4.60 6.94 13.36
N ARG A 115 -4.49 8.03 12.60
CA ARG A 115 -4.15 8.00 11.18
C ARG A 115 -2.74 7.51 10.94
N ARG A 116 -1.79 7.87 11.80
CA ARG A 116 -0.39 7.46 11.62
C ARG A 116 -0.24 5.95 11.78
N GLY A 117 -0.90 5.37 12.78
CA GLY A 117 -0.98 3.91 12.93
C GLY A 117 -1.63 3.20 11.74
N ALA A 118 -2.64 3.81 11.10
CA ALA A 118 -3.25 3.24 9.89
C ALA A 118 -2.28 3.22 8.71
N GLU A 119 -1.48 4.28 8.52
CA GLU A 119 -0.46 4.36 7.47
C GLU A 119 0.68 3.34 7.69
N GLU A 120 1.14 3.19 8.94
CA GLU A 120 2.15 2.20 9.34
C GLU A 120 1.65 0.77 9.10
N MET A 121 0.45 0.44 9.57
CA MET A 121 -0.17 -0.88 9.39
C MET A 121 -0.39 -1.23 7.91
N SER A 122 -0.91 -0.27 7.13
CA SER A 122 -1.14 -0.49 5.69
C SER A 122 0.17 -0.77 4.95
N SER A 123 1.24 -0.07 5.32
CA SER A 123 2.57 -0.25 4.73
C SER A 123 3.19 -1.59 5.15
N GLU A 124 3.00 -2.02 6.39
CA GLU A 124 3.44 -3.32 6.90
C GLU A 124 2.72 -4.46 6.18
N LEU A 125 1.40 -4.37 6.02
CA LEU A 125 0.61 -5.39 5.32
C LEU A 125 1.07 -5.58 3.87
N ILE A 126 1.35 -4.49 3.16
CA ILE A 126 1.90 -4.57 1.80
C ILE A 126 3.27 -5.26 1.81
N LYS A 127 4.16 -4.96 2.76
CA LYS A 127 5.47 -5.65 2.88
C LYS A 127 5.29 -7.14 3.15
N ASP A 128 4.35 -7.52 4.00
CA ASP A 128 4.05 -8.91 4.29
C ASP A 128 3.51 -9.66 3.08
N MET A 129 2.66 -9.01 2.27
CA MET A 129 2.19 -9.57 0.99
C MET A 129 3.36 -9.80 0.04
N GLN A 130 4.28 -8.85 -0.08
CA GLN A 130 5.49 -9.01 -0.90
C GLN A 130 6.35 -10.18 -0.41
N ALA A 131 6.67 -10.21 0.89
CA ALA A 131 7.54 -11.24 1.47
C ALA A 131 6.92 -12.64 1.39
N SER A 132 5.61 -12.75 1.64
CA SER A 132 4.90 -14.03 1.64
C SER A 132 4.69 -14.61 0.24
N THR A 133 4.73 -13.76 -0.80
CA THR A 133 4.53 -14.17 -2.20
C THR A 133 5.81 -14.12 -3.02
N HIS A 134 6.93 -13.82 -2.38
CA HIS A 134 8.23 -13.78 -3.03
C HIS A 134 8.64 -15.17 -3.54
N TYR A 135 8.98 -15.24 -4.82
CA TYR A 135 9.38 -16.46 -5.50
C TYR A 135 10.46 -16.18 -6.56
N PRO A 136 11.39 -17.11 -6.83
CA PRO A 136 11.61 -18.39 -6.15
C PRO A 136 12.24 -18.25 -4.76
N MET A 137 11.79 -19.06 -3.80
CA MET A 137 12.48 -19.18 -2.52
C MET A 137 13.86 -19.80 -2.73
N PRO A 138 14.92 -19.31 -2.06
CA PRO A 138 16.25 -19.90 -2.15
C PRO A 138 16.23 -21.32 -1.57
N VAL A 139 16.34 -22.32 -2.44
CA VAL A 139 16.39 -23.74 -2.05
C VAL A 139 17.82 -24.09 -1.69
N LYS A 140 18.03 -24.72 -0.52
CA LYS A 140 19.38 -25.10 -0.04
C LYS A 140 19.91 -26.38 -0.68
N ASP A 141 19.03 -27.29 -1.05
CA ASP A 141 19.36 -28.56 -1.72
C ASP A 141 18.63 -28.62 -3.05
N ILE A 142 19.37 -28.35 -4.12
CA ILE A 142 18.92 -28.61 -5.48
C ILE A 142 19.50 -29.98 -5.85
N PRO A 143 18.68 -31.05 -5.92
CA PRO A 143 19.19 -32.38 -6.22
C PRO A 143 19.83 -32.38 -7.61
N GLU A 144 20.91 -33.15 -7.77
CA GLU A 144 21.50 -33.32 -9.08
C GLU A 144 20.52 -34.04 -10.02
N ALA A 145 20.60 -33.76 -11.32
CA ALA A 145 19.71 -34.35 -12.31
C ALA A 145 19.70 -35.89 -12.26
N ALA A 146 20.86 -36.51 -11.96
CA ALA A 146 20.98 -37.96 -11.82
C ALA A 146 20.19 -38.52 -10.63
N GLU A 147 20.17 -37.81 -9.50
CA GLU A 147 19.42 -38.19 -8.29
C GLU A 147 17.91 -38.06 -8.50
N LEU A 148 17.49 -37.04 -9.25
CA LEU A 148 16.09 -36.88 -9.62
C LEU A 148 15.61 -38.03 -10.52
N VAL A 149 16.42 -38.42 -11.52
CA VAL A 149 16.09 -39.53 -12.42
C VAL A 149 16.00 -40.85 -11.66
N SER A 150 16.91 -41.13 -10.73
CA SER A 150 16.87 -42.35 -9.93
C SER A 150 15.64 -42.40 -9.01
N SER A 151 15.27 -41.26 -8.41
CA SER A 151 14.09 -41.12 -7.55
C SER A 151 12.79 -41.34 -8.34
N ILE A 152 12.67 -40.74 -9.52
CA ILE A 152 11.52 -40.93 -10.42
C ILE A 152 11.40 -42.40 -10.83
N LYS A 153 12.51 -43.04 -11.20
CA LYS A 153 12.51 -44.45 -11.57
C LYS A 153 12.04 -45.34 -10.42
N THR A 154 12.55 -45.10 -9.22
CA THR A 154 12.15 -45.84 -8.01
C THR A 154 10.65 -45.66 -7.71
N PHE A 155 10.12 -44.44 -7.91
CA PHE A 155 8.69 -44.16 -7.74
C PHE A 155 7.82 -44.86 -8.79
N ILE A 156 8.27 -44.93 -10.04
CA ILE A 156 7.55 -45.67 -11.09
C ILE A 156 7.54 -47.17 -10.77
N ASP A 157 8.69 -47.72 -10.39
CA ASP A 157 8.83 -49.15 -10.08
C ASP A 157 7.94 -49.55 -8.88
N SER A 158 7.78 -48.68 -7.88
CA SER A 158 6.92 -48.95 -6.72
C SER A 158 5.41 -48.94 -7.03
N ILE A 159 4.98 -48.14 -8.02
CA ILE A 159 3.59 -48.14 -8.50
C ILE A 159 3.31 -49.39 -9.34
N VAL A 160 4.25 -49.81 -10.19
CA VAL A 160 4.06 -50.96 -11.10
C VAL A 160 4.07 -52.31 -10.36
N LEU A 161 4.75 -52.38 -9.21
CA LEU A 161 4.82 -53.57 -8.36
C LEU A 161 3.68 -53.70 -7.33
N SER A 162 2.76 -52.72 -7.27
CA SER A 162 1.51 -52.78 -6.47
C SER A 162 0.31 -53.19 -7.32
#